data_AF-A0A645CP67-F1
#
_entry.id   AF-A0A645CP67-F1
#
_cell.length_a   1.000
_cell.length_b   1.000
_cell.length_c   1.000
_cell.angle_alpha   90.00
_cell.angle_beta   90.00
_cell.angle_gamma   90.00
#
_symmetry.space_group_name_H-M   'P 1'
#
loop_
_entity.id
_entity.type
_entity.pdbx_description
1 polymer ?
#
loop_
_entity_poly.entity_id
_entity_poly.type
_entity_poly.pdbx_seq_one_letter_code
_entity_poly.pdbx_strand_id
1 'polypeptide(L)' 'MLQANFAASFSVTNAVKDSRLVADAARQADVQLDGAMAGLQRFERALAGGHGDKDMAASFLA' A
#
# COMPACT_ATOMS: atom_id res chain seq x y z
N MET A 1 -13.49 0.96 5.68
CA MET A 1 -13.93 -0.33 5.09
C MET A 1 -15.38 -0.67 5.43
N LEU A 2 -15.76 -0.88 6.70
CA LEU A 2 -17.12 -1.32 7.06
C LEU A 2 -18.26 -0.39 6.61
N GLN A 3 -18.00 0.92 6.56
CA GLN A 3 -18.96 1.94 6.08
C GLN A 3 -18.70 2.36 4.62
N ALA A 4 -17.79 1.68 3.91
CA ALA A 4 -17.37 2.03 2.54
C ALA A 4 -16.87 3.49 2.32
N ASN A 5 -16.59 4.24 3.39
CA ASN A 5 -15.94 5.54 3.30
C ASN A 5 -14.41 5.37 3.17
N PHE A 6 -13.85 5.98 2.13
CA PHE A 6 -12.42 5.95 1.81
C PHE A 6 -11.85 7.34 1.49
N ALA A 7 -12.43 8.40 2.08
CA ALA A 7 -11.79 9.72 2.07
C ALA A 7 -10.37 9.59 2.63
N ALA A 8 -9.38 10.08 1.88
CA ALA A 8 -7.97 9.86 2.21
C ALA A 8 -7.58 10.63 3.49
N SER A 9 -7.21 9.87 4.53
CA SER A 9 -6.28 10.38 5.54
C SER A 9 -4.84 10.09 5.10
N PHE A 10 -4.63 8.97 4.42
CA PHE A 10 -3.36 8.61 3.81
C PHE A 10 -3.60 7.84 2.52
N SER A 11 -3.19 8.38 1.37
CA SER A 11 -3.60 7.84 0.07
C SER A 11 -2.94 6.50 -0.28
N VAL A 12 -3.60 5.68 -1.11
CA VAL A 12 -3.00 4.46 -1.69
C VAL A 12 -1.72 4.79 -2.45
N THR A 13 -1.68 5.90 -3.21
CA THR A 13 -0.47 6.35 -3.89
C THR A 13 0.70 6.55 -2.92
N ASN A 14 0.45 7.19 -1.77
CA ASN A 14 1.46 7.36 -0.74
C ASN A 14 1.87 6.03 -0.11
N ALA A 15 0.91 5.12 0.13
CA ALA A 15 1.19 3.79 0.67
C ALA A 15 2.07 2.94 -0.27
N VAL A 16 1.85 2.99 -1.59
CA VAL A 16 2.74 2.34 -2.58
C VAL A 16 4.15 2.92 -2.49
N LYS A 17 4.27 4.26 -2.52
CA LYS A 17 5.56 4.95 -2.46
C LYS A 17 6.34 4.56 -1.20
N ASP A 18 5.72 4.65 -0.02
CA ASP A 18 6.38 4.35 1.25
C ASP A 18 6.68 2.85 1.40
N SER A 19 5.79 1.96 0.94
CA SER A 19 6.06 0.52 1.00
C SER A 19 7.23 0.10 0.10
N ARG A 20 7.43 0.76 -1.04
CA ARG A 20 8.62 0.57 -1.88
C ARG A 20 9.90 1.02 -1.17
N LEU A 21 9.87 2.19 -0.52
CA LEU A 21 11.02 2.67 0.27
C LEU A 21 11.38 1.69 1.40
N VAL A 22 10.37 1.14 2.09
CA VAL A 22 10.59 0.11 3.13
C VAL A 22 11.18 -1.17 2.53
N ALA A 23 10.65 -1.65 1.40
CA ALA A 23 11.16 -2.84 0.72
C ALA A 23 12.62 -2.66 0.26
N ASP A 24 12.96 -1.48 -0.26
CA ASP A 24 14.31 -1.16 -0.68
C ASP A 24 15.29 -1.09 0.50
N ALA A 25 14.87 -0.48 1.61
CA ALA A 25 15.66 -0.45 2.84
C ALA A 25 15.87 -1.86 3.43
N ALA A 26 14.84 -2.71 3.42
CA ALA A 26 14.92 -4.09 3.88
C ALA A 26 15.96 -4.89 3.08
N ARG A 27 15.95 -4.72 1.75
CA ARG A 27 16.94 -5.36 0.86
C ARG A 27 18.36 -4.88 1.14
N GLN A 28 18.56 -3.57 1.35
CA GLN A 28 19.88 -3.01 1.68
C GLN A 28 20.41 -3.49 3.03
N ALA A 29 19.51 -3.74 3.98
CA ALA A 29 19.83 -4.22 5.32
C ALA A 29 19.93 -5.75 5.43
N ASP A 30 19.69 -6.50 4.34
CA ASP A 30 19.59 -7.96 4.34
C ASP A 30 18.55 -8.50 5.36
N VAL A 31 17.41 -7.80 5.47
CA VAL A 31 16.31 -8.15 6.37
C VAL A 31 15.11 -8.66 5.58
N GLN A 32 14.60 -9.84 5.97
CA GLN A 32 13.38 -10.40 5.40
C GLN A 32 12.13 -9.76 6.02
N LEU A 33 11.28 -9.18 5.17
CA LEU A 33 10.05 -8.45 5.56
C LEU A 33 8.86 -8.87 4.69
N ASP A 34 8.46 -10.14 4.78
CA ASP A 34 7.43 -10.74 3.92
C ASP A 34 6.09 -10.01 4.00
N GLY A 35 5.70 -9.57 5.20
CA GLY A 35 4.44 -8.83 5.40
C GLY A 35 4.43 -7.47 4.69
N ALA A 36 5.56 -6.75 4.69
CA ALA A 36 5.68 -5.48 3.98
C ALA A 36 5.64 -5.70 2.46
N MET A 37 6.30 -6.76 1.96
CA MET A 37 6.27 -7.14 0.54
C MET A 37 4.86 -7.52 0.07
N ALA A 38 4.12 -8.30 0.86
CA ALA A 38 2.73 -8.63 0.57
C ALA A 38 1.82 -7.40 0.60
N GLY A 39 2.05 -6.49 1.57
CA GLY A 39 1.36 -5.21 1.66
C GLY A 39 1.59 -4.34 0.42
N LEU A 40 2.85 -4.20 -0.02
CA LEU A 40 3.20 -3.47 -1.24
C LEU A 40 2.44 -4.00 -2.45
N GLN A 41 2.46 -5.31 -2.70
CA GLN A 41 1.74 -5.92 -3.80
C GLN A 41 0.23 -5.64 -3.76
N ARG A 42 -0.36 -5.60 -2.55
CA ARG A 42 -1.78 -5.27 -2.37
C ARG A 42 -2.07 -3.80 -2.69
N PHE A 43 -1.21 -2.88 -2.25
CA PHE A 43 -1.35 -1.46 -2.60
C PHE A 43 -1.17 -1.21 -4.10
N GLU A 44 -0.24 -1.91 -4.76
CA GLU A 44 -0.03 -1.80 -6.21
C GLU A 44 -1.25 -2.26 -7.01
N ARG A 45 -1.91 -3.36 -6.60
CA ARG A 45 -3.18 -3.78 -7.22
C ARG A 45 -4.29 -2.74 -7.03
N ALA A 46 -4.40 -2.15 -5.84
CA ALA A 46 -5.40 -1.11 -5.56
C ALA A 46 -5.15 0.16 -6.40
N LEU A 47 -3.88 0.54 -6.55
CA LEU A 47 -3.48 1.65 -7.40
C LEU A 47 -3.82 1.36 -8.88
N ALA A 48 -3.50 0.17 -9.38
CA ALA A 48 -3.85 -0.27 -10.73
C ALA A 48 -5.38 -0.30 -10.96
N GLY A 49 -6.16 -0.58 -9.92
CA GLY A 49 -7.63 -0.49 -9.94
C GLY A 49 -8.20 0.93 -9.88
N GLY A 50 -7.35 1.97 -9.95
CA GLY A 50 -7.79 3.37 -9.94
C GLY A 50 -8.20 3.88 -8.56
N HIS A 51 -7.64 3.32 -7.48
CA HIS A 51 -7.93 3.74 -6.10
C HIS A 51 -6.82 4.60 -5.48
N GLY A 52 -5.93 5.17 -6.29
CA GLY A 52 -4.76 5.93 -5.84
C GLY A 52 -5.09 7.06 -4.86
N ASP A 53 -6.14 7.82 -5.11
CA ASP A 53 -6.54 8.99 -4.31
C ASP A 53 -7.41 8.64 -3.08
N LYS A 54 -7.80 7.36 -2.94
CA LYS A 54 -8.53 6.89 -1.75
C LYS A 54 -7.57 6.61 -0.62
N ASP A 55 -8.10 6.56 0.60
CA ASP A 55 -7.32 6.11 1.76
C ASP A 55 -6.71 4.71 1.53
N MET A 56 -5.56 4.42 2.13
CA MET A 56 -4.90 3.12 2.04
C MET A 56 -5.80 1.96 2.52
N ALA A 57 -6.81 2.22 3.35
CA ALA A 57 -7.85 1.25 3.68
C ALA A 57 -8.69 0.81 2.45
N ALA A 58 -8.68 1.54 1.34
CA ALA A 58 -9.28 1.10 0.08
C ALA A 58 -8.50 -0.04 -0.58
N SER A 59 -7.31 -0.39 -0.10
CA SER A 59 -6.55 -1.57 -0.54
C SER A 59 -7.31 -2.88 -0.37
N PHE A 60 -8.34 -2.92 0.49
CA PHE A 60 -9.28 -4.04 0.58
C PHE A 60 -10.04 -4.31 -0.72
N LEU A 61 -10.20 -3.32 -1.60
CA LEU A 61 -10.93 -3.43 -2.88
C LEU A 61 -10.12 -4.11 -4.00
N ALA A 62 -8.89 -4.55 -3.73
CA ALA A 62 -7.95 -5.10 -4.71
C ALA A 62 -7.70 -6.61 -4.56
#